data_AF-A0A971A1J9-F1
#
_entry.id   AF-A0A971A1J9-F1
#
_cell.length_a   1.000
_cell.length_b   1.000
_cell.length_c   1.000
_cell.angle_alpha   90.00
_cell.angle_beta   90.00
_cell.angle_gamma   90.00
#
_symmetry.space_group_name_H-M   'P 1'
#
loop_
_entity.id
_entity.type
_entity.pdbx_description
1 polymer ?
#
loop_
_entity_poly.entity_id
_entity_poly.type
_entity_poly.pdbx_seq_one_letter_code
_entity_poly.pdbx_strand_id
1 'polypeptide(L)'
;MDSGMISKIQKAKRYAEEPDRVEIKEFVARFQGEHDTYEVSYRNGTWDCQCEFFLQRGLCSHTMAMERLLLPMVVVGHPRTEDA
;
A
#
# COMPACT_ATOMS: atom_id res chain seq x y z
N MET A 1 -36.13 4.71 13.41
CA MET A 1 -35.05 4.33 12.48
C MET A 1 -34.20 5.56 12.23
N ASP A 2 -32.91 5.51 12.58
CA ASP A 2 -31.98 6.60 12.32
C ASP A 2 -31.59 6.60 10.84
N SER A 3 -32.42 7.24 10.02
CA SER A 3 -32.25 7.36 8.56
C SER A 3 -30.86 7.90 8.19
N GLY A 4 -30.27 8.74 9.05
CA GLY A 4 -28.93 9.28 8.87
C GLY A 4 -27.82 8.24 9.00
N MET A 5 -28.01 7.18 9.79
CA MET A 5 -27.03 6.10 9.92
C MET A 5 -27.13 5.11 8.76
N ILE A 6 -28.35 4.77 8.35
CA ILE A 6 -28.60 3.89 7.20
C ILE A 6 -27.94 4.46 5.93
N SER A 7 -28.13 5.75 5.67
CA SER A 7 -27.49 6.42 4.52
C SER A 7 -25.96 6.37 4.59
N LYS A 8 -25.36 6.53 5.78
CA LYS A 8 -23.90 6.45 5.95
C LYS A 8 -23.36 5.04 5.72
N ILE A 9 -24.06 4.01 6.19
CA ILE A 9 -23.68 2.60 5.96
C ILE A 9 -23.73 2.29 4.46
N GLN A 10 -24.77 2.73 3.75
CA GLN A 10 -24.87 2.56 2.29
C GLN A 10 -23.77 3.29 1.53
N LYS A 11 -23.43 4.52 1.94
CA LYS A 11 -22.31 5.28 1.36
C LYS A 11 -20.97 4.60 1.62
N ALA A 12 -20.72 4.12 2.84
CA ALA A 12 -19.48 3.42 3.18
C ALA A 12 -19.28 2.17 2.31
N LYS A 13 -20.35 1.37 2.11
CA LYS A 13 -20.30 0.22 1.21
C LYS A 13 -19.94 0.63 -0.23
N ARG A 14 -20.61 1.67 -0.76
CA ARG A 14 -20.31 2.19 -2.09
C ARG A 14 -18.87 2.66 -2.23
N TYR A 15 -18.36 3.43 -1.27
CA TYR A 15 -17.00 3.97 -1.33
C TYR A 15 -15.92 2.89 -1.26
N ALA A 16 -16.19 1.76 -0.61
CA ALA A 16 -15.29 0.60 -0.61
C ALA A 16 -15.18 -0.08 -2.00
N GLU A 17 -16.17 0.12 -2.87
CA GLU A 17 -16.19 -0.39 -4.26
C GLU A 17 -15.58 0.62 -5.26
N GLU A 18 -15.20 1.82 -4.80
CA GLU A 18 -14.67 2.94 -5.61
C GLU A 18 -13.24 3.29 -5.17
N PRO A 19 -12.23 2.43 -5.39
CA PRO A 19 -10.90 2.58 -4.80
C PRO A 19 -10.14 3.82 -5.28
N ASP A 20 -10.44 4.34 -6.47
CA ASP A 20 -9.86 5.59 -7.00
C ASP A 20 -10.18 6.83 -6.14
N ARG A 21 -11.13 6.72 -5.21
CA ARG A 21 -11.48 7.80 -4.27
C ARG A 21 -10.51 7.89 -3.09
N VAL A 22 -9.62 6.93 -2.94
CA VAL A 22 -8.68 6.83 -1.82
C VAL A 22 -7.27 7.04 -2.33
N GLU A 23 -6.54 7.94 -1.68
CA GLU A 23 -5.10 8.07 -1.85
C GLU A 23 -4.42 7.72 -0.53
N ILE A 24 -3.57 6.70 -0.57
CA ILE A 24 -2.71 6.34 0.54
C ILE A 24 -1.45 7.20 0.46
N LYS A 25 -1.22 8.03 1.48
CA LYS A 25 -0.01 8.87 1.60
C LYS A 25 1.14 8.15 2.29
N GLU A 26 0.82 7.43 3.36
CA GLU A 26 1.80 6.67 4.13
C GLU A 26 1.15 5.48 4.84
N PHE A 27 1.91 4.40 5.02
CA PHE A 27 1.56 3.31 5.93
C PHE A 27 2.80 2.50 6.33
N VAL A 28 2.64 1.69 7.36
CA VAL A 28 3.57 0.64 7.77
C VAL A 28 2.77 -0.64 7.95
N ALA A 29 3.27 -1.74 7.39
CA ALA A 29 2.65 -3.06 7.43
C ALA A 29 3.67 -4.12 7.84
N ARG A 30 3.22 -5.08 8.65
CA ARG A 30 3.97 -6.32 8.89
C ARG A 30 3.57 -7.34 7.84
N PHE A 31 4.53 -7.79 7.05
CA PHE A 31 4.35 -8.72 5.95
C PHE A 31 4.94 -10.08 6.33
N GLN A 32 4.11 -11.11 6.45
CA GLN A 32 4.58 -12.48 6.66
C GLN A 32 5.05 -13.07 5.33
N GLY A 33 6.37 -13.18 5.16
CA GLY A 33 6.99 -13.92 4.06
C GLY A 33 7.13 -15.41 4.40
N GLU A 34 7.75 -16.16 3.49
CA GLU A 34 8.00 -17.59 3.70
C GLU A 34 9.00 -17.86 4.82
N HIS A 35 9.98 -16.98 5.00
CA HIS A 35 11.10 -17.20 5.93
C HIS A 35 11.03 -16.34 7.20
N ASP A 36 10.38 -15.18 7.17
CA ASP A 36 10.27 -14.26 8.30
C ASP A 36 9.11 -13.27 8.12
N THR A 37 8.85 -12.45 9.14
CA THR A 37 8.02 -11.25 9.04
C THR A 37 8.89 -10.03 8.76
N TYR A 38 8.53 -9.28 7.73
CA TYR A 38 9.22 -8.05 7.34
C TYR A 38 8.33 -6.84 7.58
N GLU A 39 8.91 -5.72 8.00
CA GLU A 39 8.21 -4.45 7.90
C GLU A 39 8.30 -3.93 6.46
N VAL A 40 7.15 -3.55 5.91
CA VAL A 40 7.01 -2.85 4.63
C VAL A 40 6.42 -1.48 4.92
N SER A 41 7.05 -0.43 4.42
CA SER A 41 6.50 0.91 4.53
C SER A 41 6.36 1.57 3.17
N TYR A 42 5.42 2.50 3.11
CA TYR A 42 5.23 3.38 1.98
C TYR A 42 5.09 4.80 2.50
N ARG A 43 5.75 5.75 1.85
CA ARG A 43 5.67 7.17 2.17
C ARG A 43 5.78 7.99 0.89
N ASN A 44 4.70 8.65 0.49
CA ASN A 44 4.63 9.58 -0.63
C ASN A 44 5.29 9.03 -1.92
N GLY A 45 4.91 7.82 -2.33
CA GLY A 45 5.44 7.17 -3.54
C GLY A 45 6.74 6.38 -3.33
N THR A 46 7.38 6.50 -2.15
CA THR A 46 8.59 5.74 -1.83
C THR A 46 8.22 4.47 -1.06
N TRP A 47 8.69 3.33 -1.56
CA TRP A 47 8.58 2.03 -0.89
C TRP A 47 9.83 1.73 -0.09
N ASP A 48 9.68 1.03 1.03
CA ASP A 48 10.79 0.46 1.79
C ASP A 48 10.41 -0.91 2.35
N CYS A 49 11.40 -1.81 2.46
CA CYS A 49 11.23 -3.10 3.09
C CYS A 49 12.53 -3.53 3.77
N GLN A 50 12.41 -4.11 4.96
CA GLN A 50 13.55 -4.57 5.75
C GLN A 50 14.25 -5.82 5.20
N CYS A 51 13.73 -6.46 4.15
CA CYS A 51 14.36 -7.68 3.63
C CYS A 51 15.66 -7.38 2.89
N GLU A 52 16.62 -8.30 2.98
CA GLU A 52 17.96 -8.13 2.37
C GLU A 52 17.88 -7.87 0.86
N PHE A 53 16.95 -8.52 0.17
CA PHE A 53 16.77 -8.35 -1.28
C PHE A 53 16.37 -6.90 -1.63
N PHE A 54 15.51 -6.28 -0.82
CA PHE A 54 15.12 -4.88 -1.02
C PHE A 54 16.32 -3.96 -0.79
N LEU A 55 17.07 -4.17 0.30
CA LEU A 55 18.25 -3.35 0.61
C LEU A 55 19.30 -3.37 -0.51
N GLN A 56 19.40 -4.47 -1.26
CA GLN A 56 20.34 -4.61 -2.37
C GLN A 56 19.83 -4.05 -3.71
N ARG A 57 18.51 -4.00 -3.92
CA ARG A 57 17.90 -3.76 -5.25
C ARG A 57 16.91 -2.60 -5.31
N GLY A 58 16.45 -2.10 -4.17
CA GLY A 58 15.36 -1.12 -4.06
C GLY A 58 13.97 -1.67 -4.43
N LEU A 59 13.83 -3.00 -4.57
CA LEU A 59 12.57 -3.68 -4.86
C LEU A 59 12.60 -5.11 -4.31
N CYS A 60 11.46 -5.67 -3.91
CA CYS A 60 11.35 -7.06 -3.48
C CYS A 60 9.94 -7.61 -3.68
N SER A 61 9.73 -8.91 -3.49
CA SER A 61 8.41 -9.55 -3.58
C SER A 61 7.38 -8.91 -2.65
N HIS A 62 7.78 -8.42 -1.48
CA HIS A 62 6.87 -7.80 -0.51
C HIS A 62 6.34 -6.44 -1.00
N THR A 63 7.23 -5.54 -1.45
CA THR A 63 6.79 -4.23 -2.01
C THR A 63 5.99 -4.43 -3.29
N MET A 64 6.40 -5.38 -4.15
CA MET A 64 5.66 -5.76 -5.35
C MET A 64 4.25 -6.31 -5.05
N ALA A 65 4.10 -7.09 -3.98
CA ALA A 65 2.80 -7.60 -3.55
C ALA A 65 1.92 -6.47 -2.99
N MET A 66 2.49 -5.61 -2.14
CA MET A 66 1.76 -4.47 -1.57
C MET A 66 1.29 -3.47 -2.62
N GLU A 67 2.11 -3.20 -3.64
CA GLU A 67 1.71 -2.37 -4.78
C GLU A 67 0.49 -2.98 -5.49
N ARG A 68 0.53 -4.29 -5.80
CA ARG A 68 -0.60 -4.98 -6.45
C ARG A 68 -1.88 -4.97 -5.62
N LEU A 69 -1.76 -5.11 -4.30
CA LEU A 69 -2.91 -5.10 -3.38
C LEU A 69 -3.53 -3.72 -3.25
N LEU A 70 -2.71 -2.66 -3.31
CA LEU A 70 -3.15 -1.31 -3.01
C LEU A 70 -3.40 -0.47 -4.26
N LEU A 71 -3.03 -0.91 -5.46
CA LEU A 71 -3.46 -0.27 -6.69
C LEU A 71 -5.00 -0.20 -6.76
N PRO A 72 -5.60 0.94 -7.16
CA PRO A 72 -5.00 2.20 -7.64
C PRO A 72 -4.65 3.24 -6.54
N MET A 73 -4.79 2.91 -5.26
CA MET A 73 -4.70 3.86 -4.13
C MET A 73 -3.29 4.35 -3.80
N VAL A 74 -2.26 3.73 -4.37
CA VAL A 74 -0.84 4.09 -4.19
C VAL A 74 -0.23 4.49 -5.53
N VAL A 75 0.78 5.35 -5.50
CA VAL A 75 1.57 5.66 -6.69
C VAL A 75 2.57 4.53 -6.92
N VAL A 76 2.65 4.06 -8.16
CA VAL A 76 3.71 3.14 -8.59
C VAL A 76 5.02 3.93 -8.63
N GLY A 77 5.72 3.95 -7.51
CA GLY A 77 7.08 4.45 -7.42
C GLY A 77 8.02 3.44 -8.07
N HIS A 78 8.46 3.70 -9.30
CA HIS A 78 9.62 3.01 -9.85
C HIS A 78 10.83 3.38 -8.99
N PRO A 79 11.71 2.44 -8.59
CA PRO A 79 12.88 2.77 -7.80
C PRO A 79 13.69 3.87 -8.49
N ARG A 80 14.12 4.85 -7.70
CA ARG A 80 14.93 5.99 -8.12
C ARG A 80 16.13 5.50 -8.95
N THR A 81 16.05 5.62 -10.27
CA THR A 81 17.23 5.68 -11.14
C THR A 81 17.71 7.13 -11.18
N GLU A 82 18.09 7.66 -10.03
CA GLU A 82 18.80 8.93 -9.89
C GLU A 82 19.84 8.72 -8.78
N ASP A 83 20.98 8.17 -9.17
CA ASP A 83 22.31 8.71 -8.87
C ASP A 83 23.32 7.97 -9.79
N ALA A 84 24.17 8.77 -10.42
CA ALA A 84 25.13 8.43 -11.47
C ALA A 84 26.28 7.51 -11.00
#